data_AF-A0A444ZB66-F1
#
_entry.id   AF-A0A444ZB66-F1
#
_cell.length_a   1.000
_cell.length_b   1.000
_cell.length_c   1.000
_cell.angle_alpha   90.00
_cell.angle_beta   90.00
_cell.angle_gamma   90.00
#
_symmetry.space_group_name_H-M   'P 1'
#
loop_
_entity.id
_entity.type
_entity.pdbx_description
1 polymer ?
#
loop_
_entity_poly.entity_id
_entity_poly.type
_entity_poly.pdbx_seq_one_letter_code
_entity_poly.pdbx_strand_id
1 'polypeptide(L)'
;MLLGSAITKKRKQVNKANIVNFRYRHAKIVYAFRDEISFRRHHCPSDQLSETQLPFEFTPSKQIPKEGPSFLTHSLHNLGFRSSNPSENQCWQTPDSPPPAKSNSVFAMMVDTSTLGRFHHQRLEFKRCLPAIITSHRTLFTVLWIAAFASVFIWQRNVVVGGFFLFGRTLPPRPIPKLRPVVFNLTDFGGVGDGVTLNTEAFERAVSAISKLGKKGGGQLNVPPGRWLTAPFNLTSHMTLFVAQDAVILGLDDEKYWPLMPPLPSYGYGREHPGPRYGSLIHGQNLKDIVITGHNGTINGQGQTWWKKYRQKRLNHTRGPLVQIMWSSDIVIANITLRDSPFWTLHPYDCKNITIRNVTILAPDMLIEDCYISTGDDAIAIKSGWDQYGIAYGRPSMNIMIRNLVVRSVVSAGVSIGSEMSGGVSNVTVENILVWGSRRAVRIKTAPGRGGYVRHITYRNLTFDNVRVGIVIKTDYNEHPDDGYDPSALPVLKDISFTTVHGQGVRVPVRIHGSEEIPVRNVTFRDMSVGLTYKKKHIFQCAFVQGRVIGTIFPAPCENLDRYNEHGQLVKHSASQNKRNKGESGLGKV
;
A
#
# COMPACT_ATOMS: atom_id res chain seq x y z
N MET A 1 35.32 44.65 7.81
CA MET A 1 34.74 44.65 9.17
C MET A 1 33.29 44.17 9.10
N LEU A 2 33.01 43.06 9.79
CA LEU A 2 31.71 42.59 10.31
C LEU A 2 30.50 42.51 9.36
N LEU A 3 30.25 41.33 8.79
CA LEU A 3 29.20 40.41 9.28
C LEU A 3 29.23 39.11 8.44
N GLY A 4 29.87 38.09 9.00
CA GLY A 4 29.80 36.71 8.57
C GLY A 4 29.83 35.84 9.82
N SER A 5 29.04 34.76 9.81
CA SER A 5 28.92 33.70 10.83
C SER A 5 27.67 33.74 11.72
N ALA A 6 27.19 32.52 12.03
CA ALA A 6 25.96 32.09 12.69
C ALA A 6 24.72 32.18 11.78
N ILE A 7 24.16 31.09 11.25
CA ILE A 7 23.55 29.97 11.98
C ILE A 7 23.79 28.64 11.25
N THR A 8 24.82 27.92 11.70
CA THR A 8 24.98 26.46 11.57
C THR A 8 24.48 25.83 12.87
N LYS A 9 23.28 25.23 12.87
CA LYS A 9 22.84 24.09 13.72
C LYS A 9 21.31 23.99 13.72
N LYS A 10 20.77 23.12 12.87
CA LYS A 10 19.56 22.32 13.14
C LYS A 10 19.56 21.01 12.33
N ARG A 11 20.68 20.28 12.41
CA ARG A 11 20.67 18.82 12.28
C ARG A 11 20.56 18.27 13.70
N LYS A 12 19.35 17.85 14.10
CA LYS A 12 19.14 16.92 15.22
C LYS A 12 17.76 16.27 15.09
N GLN A 13 17.79 14.94 15.07
CA GLN A 13 16.73 14.00 15.42
C GLN A 13 15.44 14.04 14.59
N VAL A 14 15.47 13.42 13.41
CA VAL A 14 14.33 12.59 12.99
C VAL A 14 14.50 11.27 13.74
N ASN A 15 13.71 11.08 14.78
CA ASN A 15 13.74 9.87 15.59
C ASN A 15 13.40 8.64 14.74
N LYS A 16 14.25 7.61 14.87
CA LYS A 16 14.00 6.24 14.43
C LYS A 16 12.69 5.73 15.03
N ALA A 17 11.67 5.51 14.18
CA ALA A 17 10.64 4.47 14.27
C ALA A 17 9.44 4.87 13.39
N ASN A 18 9.60 4.85 12.06
CA ASN A 18 8.44 5.02 11.18
C ASN A 18 7.73 3.67 11.06
N ILE A 19 6.63 3.56 11.80
CA ILE A 19 5.72 2.42 11.74
C ILE A 19 4.54 2.86 10.88
N VAL A 20 4.45 2.28 9.69
CA VAL A 20 3.25 2.39 8.86
C VAL A 20 2.42 1.15 9.13
N ASN A 21 1.16 1.34 9.54
CA ASN A 21 0.21 0.24 9.71
C ASN A 21 -0.98 0.60 8.84
N PHE A 22 -1.10 -0.03 7.67
CA PHE A 22 -2.41 -0.12 7.04
C PHE A 22 -3.12 -1.34 7.62
N ARG A 23 -4.40 -1.22 7.98
CA ARG A 23 -5.24 -2.36 8.32
C ARG A 23 -6.51 -2.25 7.51
N TYR A 24 -6.84 -3.29 6.76
CA TYR A 24 -7.93 -3.27 5.79
C TYR A 24 -9.01 -4.29 6.17
N ARG A 25 -10.29 -3.99 5.91
CA ARG A 25 -11.34 -5.02 5.79
C ARG A 25 -12.05 -4.81 4.45
N HIS A 26 -11.79 -5.68 3.48
CA HIS A 26 -12.25 -5.56 2.09
C HIS A 26 -11.64 -4.34 1.41
N ALA A 27 -10.49 -4.51 0.75
CA ALA A 27 -9.84 -3.45 -0.01
C ALA A 27 -9.55 -3.90 -1.44
N LYS A 28 -9.85 -3.01 -2.39
CA LYS A 28 -9.22 -2.95 -3.72
C LYS A 28 -8.39 -1.68 -3.75
N ILE A 29 -7.10 -1.81 -3.46
CA ILE A 29 -6.16 -0.68 -3.49
C ILE A 29 -5.16 -0.92 -4.59
N VAL A 30 -4.89 0.14 -5.33
CA VAL A 30 -3.99 0.12 -6.45
C VAL A 30 -2.92 1.16 -6.19
N TYR A 31 -1.66 0.75 -6.27
CA TYR A 31 -0.53 1.67 -6.43
C TYR A 31 -0.27 1.75 -7.93
N ALA A 32 -0.73 2.83 -8.57
CA ALA A 32 -0.82 2.89 -10.04
C ALA A 32 0.35 3.67 -10.66
N PHE A 33 0.71 3.25 -11.86
CA PHE A 33 1.51 4.00 -12.82
C PHE A 33 0.70 4.13 -14.12
N ARG A 34 0.50 5.37 -14.60
CA ARG A 34 -0.19 5.73 -15.85
C ARG A 34 0.44 7.04 -16.35
N ASP A 35 1.55 6.93 -17.05
CA ASP A 35 2.12 8.08 -17.76
C ASP A 35 1.29 8.41 -19.01
N GLU A 36 0.39 9.36 -18.88
CA GLU A 36 -0.11 10.15 -20.01
C GLU A 36 0.77 11.40 -20.17
N ILE A 37 1.77 11.32 -21.05
CA ILE A 37 2.36 12.50 -21.68
C ILE A 37 1.79 12.57 -23.10
N SER A 38 0.64 13.25 -23.24
CA SER A 38 0.23 13.77 -24.54
C SER A 38 0.96 15.08 -24.77
N PHE A 39 2.00 15.06 -25.61
CA PHE A 39 2.50 16.28 -26.24
C PHE A 39 1.42 16.78 -27.21
N ARG A 40 0.59 17.73 -26.77
CA ARG A 40 -0.09 18.60 -27.73
C ARG A 40 0.99 19.48 -28.36
N ARG A 41 1.36 19.17 -29.61
CA ARG A 41 2.06 20.12 -30.47
C ARG A 41 1.14 21.33 -30.64
N HIS A 42 1.52 22.47 -30.07
CA HIS A 42 0.97 23.73 -30.49
C HIS A 42 1.59 24.06 -31.85
N HIS A 43 0.79 23.97 -32.91
CA HIS A 43 1.06 24.71 -34.14
C HIS A 43 0.93 26.20 -33.80
N CYS A 44 2.05 26.93 -33.90
CA CYS A 44 2.00 28.36 -34.17
C CYS A 44 1.88 28.54 -35.68
N PRO A 45 0.99 29.42 -36.17
CA PRO A 45 0.96 29.80 -37.57
C PRO A 45 2.01 30.88 -37.81
N SER A 46 2.85 30.68 -38.83
CA SER A 46 3.63 31.76 -39.44
C SER A 46 3.78 31.45 -40.92
N ASP A 47 2.82 31.92 -41.70
CA ASP A 47 3.02 32.19 -43.13
C ASP A 47 3.10 33.71 -43.29
N GLN A 48 4.25 34.19 -43.74
CA GLN A 48 4.42 35.01 -44.94
C GLN A 48 5.87 35.52 -44.99
N LEU A 49 6.64 35.05 -45.99
CA LEU A 49 7.36 35.90 -46.96
C LEU A 49 8.19 35.04 -47.93
N SER A 50 7.76 35.11 -49.19
CA SER A 50 8.43 35.00 -50.51
C SER A 50 9.85 34.43 -50.67
N GLU A 51 9.94 33.53 -51.67
CA GLU A 51 10.93 33.45 -52.79
C GLU A 51 12.43 33.48 -52.45
N THR A 52 13.28 32.54 -52.89
CA THR A 52 13.63 32.30 -54.31
C THR A 52 14.53 31.05 -54.48
N GLN A 53 14.30 30.34 -55.60
CA GLN A 53 15.24 29.61 -56.49
C GLN A 53 16.19 28.49 -55.99
N LEU A 54 15.77 27.24 -56.26
CA LEU A 54 16.37 26.13 -57.07
C LEU A 54 17.88 26.17 -57.48
N PRO A 55 18.47 25.05 -57.97
CA PRO A 55 18.30 23.60 -57.69
C PRO A 55 19.67 22.83 -57.67
N PHE A 56 19.66 21.49 -57.58
CA PHE A 56 20.50 20.47 -58.28
C PHE A 56 20.44 19.14 -57.47
N GLU A 57 19.55 18.20 -57.81
CA GLU A 57 19.74 16.98 -58.65
C GLU A 57 20.74 15.94 -58.10
N PHE A 58 20.23 14.82 -57.55
CA PHE A 58 19.93 13.49 -58.17
C PHE A 58 21.15 12.52 -58.15
N THR A 59 21.32 11.69 -57.11
CA THR A 59 20.99 10.22 -57.03
C THR A 59 22.09 9.27 -57.62
N PRO A 60 21.99 7.92 -57.55
CA PRO A 60 22.58 7.09 -56.49
C PRO A 60 23.29 5.81 -57.06
N SER A 61 23.37 4.73 -56.25
CA SER A 61 23.70 3.32 -56.57
C SER A 61 25.11 2.86 -56.11
N LYS A 62 25.41 1.60 -55.74
CA LYS A 62 24.68 0.32 -55.61
C LYS A 62 25.64 -0.71 -54.93
N GLN A 63 25.06 -1.69 -54.21
CA GLN A 63 25.46 -3.12 -54.07
C GLN A 63 26.85 -3.56 -53.53
N ILE A 64 26.90 -4.12 -52.30
CA ILE A 64 26.97 -5.55 -51.85
C ILE A 64 27.63 -6.59 -52.82
N PRO A 65 28.26 -7.76 -52.45
CA PRO A 65 28.68 -8.40 -51.14
C PRO A 65 30.09 -9.10 -51.13
N LYS A 66 30.43 -9.79 -50.00
CA LYS A 66 30.77 -11.24 -49.84
C LYS A 66 32.11 -11.63 -49.15
N GLU A 67 31.96 -12.64 -48.27
CA GLU A 67 32.90 -13.74 -47.89
C GLU A 67 33.99 -13.54 -46.78
N GLY A 68 34.00 -14.47 -45.79
CA GLY A 68 35.15 -14.80 -44.90
C GLY A 68 35.93 -15.99 -45.48
N PRO A 69 36.56 -16.92 -44.73
CA PRO A 69 37.10 -16.95 -43.35
C PRO A 69 38.60 -17.46 -43.30
N SER A 70 39.32 -17.42 -42.15
CA SER A 70 40.34 -18.44 -41.73
C SER A 70 41.28 -18.04 -40.54
N PHE A 71 41.23 -18.86 -39.47
CA PHE A 71 42.27 -19.61 -38.73
C PHE A 71 43.76 -19.17 -38.46
N LEU A 72 44.27 -19.75 -37.33
CA LEU A 72 45.66 -19.97 -36.80
C LEU A 72 46.22 -18.86 -35.85
N THR A 73 46.60 -19.02 -34.57
CA THR A 73 47.32 -19.98 -33.65
C THR A 73 48.69 -19.43 -33.21
N HIS A 74 49.11 -19.80 -31.97
CA HIS A 74 50.43 -19.65 -31.29
C HIS A 74 50.75 -18.27 -30.65
N SER A 75 51.47 -18.12 -29.52
CA SER A 75 52.03 -19.01 -28.48
C SER A 75 52.55 -18.14 -27.30
N LEU A 76 52.79 -18.82 -26.17
CA LEU A 76 53.32 -18.45 -24.85
C LEU A 76 54.64 -17.64 -24.76
N HIS A 77 54.79 -16.88 -23.66
CA HIS A 77 55.92 -16.78 -22.71
C HIS A 77 55.49 -15.80 -21.59
N ASN A 78 55.22 -16.14 -20.32
CA ASN A 78 55.97 -16.75 -19.22
C ASN A 78 57.16 -15.92 -18.69
N LEU A 79 56.99 -15.33 -17.49
CA LEU A 79 58.01 -15.05 -16.48
C LEU A 79 57.32 -14.80 -15.12
N GLY A 80 57.60 -15.66 -14.14
CA GLY A 80 57.27 -15.46 -12.73
C GLY A 80 58.53 -15.19 -11.91
N PHE A 81 58.38 -14.82 -10.62
CA PHE A 81 58.85 -15.61 -9.47
C PHE A 81 58.72 -14.86 -8.12
N ARG A 82 58.18 -15.59 -7.11
CA ARG A 82 58.52 -15.70 -5.66
C ARG A 82 58.65 -14.43 -4.79
N SER A 83 58.54 -14.44 -3.45
CA SER A 83 57.96 -15.26 -2.37
C SER A 83 58.59 -14.74 -1.08
N SER A 84 57.89 -14.67 0.05
CA SER A 84 58.41 -15.06 1.37
C SER A 84 57.40 -14.79 2.50
N ASN A 85 56.99 -15.87 3.17
CA ASN A 85 56.68 -15.96 4.60
C ASN A 85 58.02 -16.26 5.33
N PRO A 86 58.19 -16.12 6.68
CA PRO A 86 57.48 -16.97 7.66
C PRO A 86 57.28 -16.46 9.12
N SER A 87 56.37 -17.18 9.80
CA SER A 87 56.17 -17.61 11.23
C SER A 87 56.85 -16.98 12.46
N GLU A 88 56.05 -16.85 13.54
CA GLU A 88 56.20 -17.36 14.96
C GLU A 88 55.49 -16.40 15.96
N ASN A 89 54.98 -16.73 17.16
CA ASN A 89 54.39 -17.89 17.85
C ASN A 89 53.89 -17.38 19.25
N GLN A 90 53.09 -18.18 19.99
CA GLN A 90 52.72 -18.08 21.45
C GLN A 90 51.67 -17.04 21.93
N CYS A 91 50.84 -17.25 22.96
CA CYS A 91 50.32 -18.39 23.77
C CYS A 91 49.19 -17.85 24.70
N TRP A 92 48.62 -18.73 25.53
CA TRP A 92 47.62 -18.56 26.61
C TRP A 92 46.15 -18.69 26.19
N GLN A 93 45.25 -19.38 26.89
CA GLN A 93 45.23 -20.58 27.74
C GLN A 93 43.73 -20.82 28.04
N THR A 94 43.27 -22.08 28.05
CA THR A 94 41.96 -22.50 28.58
C THR A 94 42.00 -22.66 30.11
N PRO A 95 40.84 -22.76 30.77
CA PRO A 95 40.57 -23.94 31.61
C PRO A 95 39.12 -24.44 31.41
N ASP A 96 38.95 -25.71 31.03
CA ASP A 96 38.75 -26.89 31.89
C ASP A 96 37.26 -27.20 32.20
N SER A 97 36.84 -28.38 31.75
CA SER A 97 35.78 -29.21 32.34
C SER A 97 36.48 -30.43 32.97
N PRO A 98 35.99 -31.11 34.05
CA PRO A 98 34.98 -32.20 33.95
C PRO A 98 34.25 -32.46 35.33
N PRO A 99 33.65 -33.64 35.68
CA PRO A 99 33.33 -34.89 34.97
C PRO A 99 31.86 -35.42 35.17
N PRO A 100 31.50 -36.58 34.55
CA PRO A 100 30.18 -37.21 34.64
C PRO A 100 30.12 -38.35 35.68
N ALA A 101 28.92 -38.67 36.17
CA ALA A 101 28.66 -39.89 36.96
C ALA A 101 27.51 -40.70 36.37
N LYS A 102 27.79 -41.98 36.15
CA LYS A 102 26.89 -43.06 35.72
C LYS A 102 26.03 -43.54 36.90
N SER A 103 24.81 -44.00 36.63
CA SER A 103 24.29 -45.24 37.25
C SER A 103 23.03 -45.74 36.52
N ASN A 104 23.07 -47.04 36.22
CA ASN A 104 21.98 -47.84 35.68
C ASN A 104 20.89 -48.08 36.73
N SER A 105 19.63 -48.23 36.31
CA SER A 105 18.84 -49.44 36.64
C SER A 105 17.58 -49.54 35.78
N VAL A 106 17.35 -50.78 35.36
CA VAL A 106 16.25 -51.33 34.57
C VAL A 106 15.08 -51.69 35.51
N PHE A 107 13.83 -51.66 35.02
CA PHE A 107 12.68 -52.55 35.29
C PHE A 107 11.40 -51.82 34.82
N ALA A 108 10.84 -52.08 33.63
CA ALA A 108 9.96 -53.20 33.21
C ALA A 108 8.50 -53.12 33.72
N MET A 109 7.58 -53.07 32.73
CA MET A 109 6.17 -53.53 32.71
C MET A 109 5.15 -52.88 33.66
N MET A 110 3.84 -52.78 33.42
CA MET A 110 2.85 -52.97 32.34
C MET A 110 1.57 -52.32 32.94
N VAL A 111 0.82 -51.49 32.22
CA VAL A 111 -0.50 -51.80 31.61
C VAL A 111 -1.57 -52.34 32.58
N ASP A 112 -2.62 -51.54 32.84
CA ASP A 112 -4.06 -51.78 32.54
C ASP A 112 -4.99 -50.89 33.40
N THR A 113 -5.74 -49.95 32.81
CA THR A 113 -7.14 -49.99 32.32
C THR A 113 -8.27 -50.01 33.38
N SER A 114 -9.06 -48.91 33.36
CA SER A 114 -10.54 -48.80 33.46
C SER A 114 -11.32 -49.61 34.52
N THR A 115 -12.22 -49.07 35.35
CA THR A 115 -13.56 -48.54 35.01
C THR A 115 -14.35 -48.16 36.29
N LEU A 116 -15.36 -47.28 36.10
CA LEU A 116 -16.57 -46.95 36.89
C LEU A 116 -17.01 -47.88 38.06
N GLY A 117 -17.58 -47.28 39.13
CA GLY A 117 -18.71 -47.92 39.85
C GLY A 117 -18.96 -47.57 41.32
N ARG A 118 -19.72 -46.49 41.53
CA ARG A 118 -20.65 -46.06 42.61
C ARG A 118 -21.04 -46.99 43.80
N PHE A 119 -21.44 -46.32 44.92
CA PHE A 119 -22.20 -46.72 46.14
C PHE A 119 -21.36 -47.37 47.28
N HIS A 120 -21.56 -47.16 48.59
CA HIS A 120 -22.77 -46.84 49.38
C HIS A 120 -22.42 -46.21 50.75
N HIS A 121 -23.40 -45.51 51.33
CA HIS A 121 -23.51 -44.97 52.70
C HIS A 121 -23.11 -45.91 53.86
N GLN A 122 -22.59 -45.32 54.95
CA GLN A 122 -23.01 -45.72 56.30
C GLN A 122 -23.26 -44.52 57.23
N ARG A 123 -24.47 -44.55 57.79
CA ARG A 123 -25.15 -43.72 58.80
C ARG A 123 -24.34 -43.44 60.07
N LEU A 124 -24.51 -42.24 60.63
CA LEU A 124 -24.81 -42.07 62.06
C LEU A 124 -25.71 -40.84 62.24
N GLU A 125 -26.96 -41.08 62.63
CA GLU A 125 -27.88 -40.03 63.10
C GLU A 125 -27.77 -39.91 64.63
N PHE A 126 -27.77 -38.67 65.14
CA PHE A 126 -28.44 -38.36 66.40
C PHE A 126 -29.00 -36.93 66.36
N LYS A 127 -30.28 -36.80 66.73
CA LYS A 127 -31.09 -35.58 66.60
C LYS A 127 -30.99 -34.67 67.82
N ARG A 128 -31.18 -33.37 67.52
CA ARG A 128 -31.77 -32.26 68.32
C ARG A 128 -30.96 -31.65 69.47
N CYS A 129 -30.45 -30.43 69.23
CA CYS A 129 -30.93 -29.19 69.87
C CYS A 129 -30.23 -27.96 69.26
N LEU A 130 -30.98 -26.96 68.77
CA LEU A 130 -30.54 -25.56 68.64
C LEU A 130 -31.11 -24.82 69.86
N PRO A 131 -30.41 -23.87 70.50
CA PRO A 131 -29.95 -22.61 69.91
C PRO A 131 -28.47 -22.29 70.27
N ALA A 132 -27.70 -21.42 69.62
CA ALA A 132 -27.91 -19.99 69.52
C ALA A 132 -26.95 -19.36 68.48
N ILE A 133 -27.52 -18.59 67.56
CA ILE A 133 -26.93 -17.39 66.95
C ILE A 133 -26.87 -16.38 68.12
N ILE A 134 -25.82 -15.63 68.44
CA ILE A 134 -25.12 -14.55 67.73
C ILE A 134 -23.80 -14.38 68.51
N THR A 135 -22.60 -14.32 67.94
CA THR A 135 -21.96 -13.07 67.51
C THR A 135 -20.48 -13.37 67.26
N SER A 136 -19.98 -12.98 66.12
CA SER A 136 -19.01 -11.91 66.19
C SER A 136 -19.21 -11.05 64.97
N HIS A 137 -19.61 -9.79 65.18
CA HIS A 137 -19.46 -8.79 64.14
C HIS A 137 -18.03 -8.77 63.59
N ARG A 138 -17.04 -9.25 64.36
CA ARG A 138 -15.66 -9.43 63.88
C ARG A 138 -15.53 -10.47 62.78
N THR A 139 -16.24 -11.60 62.81
CA THR A 139 -16.20 -12.60 61.73
C THR A 139 -16.91 -12.11 60.48
N LEU A 140 -18.04 -11.42 60.63
CA LEU A 140 -18.70 -10.79 59.48
C LEU A 140 -17.81 -9.68 58.88
N PHE A 141 -17.17 -8.88 59.74
CA PHE A 141 -16.30 -7.80 59.30
C PHE A 141 -15.01 -8.34 58.65
N THR A 142 -14.40 -9.43 59.15
CA THR A 142 -13.24 -10.05 58.49
C THR A 142 -13.61 -10.70 57.17
N VAL A 143 -14.78 -11.36 57.06
CA VAL A 143 -15.23 -11.92 55.78
C VAL A 143 -15.50 -10.81 54.77
N LEU A 144 -16.15 -9.72 55.18
CA LEU A 144 -16.38 -8.55 54.33
C LEU A 144 -15.06 -7.85 53.95
N TRP A 145 -14.09 -7.77 54.87
CA TRP A 145 -12.77 -7.22 54.60
C TRP A 145 -11.98 -8.08 53.62
N ILE A 146 -11.98 -9.39 53.79
CA ILE A 146 -11.32 -10.33 52.86
C ILE A 146 -11.99 -10.26 51.49
N ALA A 147 -13.32 -10.19 51.43
CA ALA A 147 -14.05 -10.01 50.18
C ALA A 147 -13.74 -8.67 49.49
N ALA A 148 -13.63 -7.58 50.25
CA ALA A 148 -13.24 -6.27 49.73
C ALA A 148 -11.78 -6.23 49.27
N PHE A 149 -10.86 -6.89 49.99
CA PHE A 149 -9.46 -6.96 49.58
C PHE A 149 -9.26 -7.86 48.36
N ALA A 150 -9.98 -8.99 48.31
CA ALA A 150 -10.02 -9.87 47.15
C ALA A 150 -10.64 -9.16 45.93
N SER A 151 -11.67 -8.33 46.13
CA SER A 151 -12.26 -7.54 45.03
C SER A 151 -11.31 -6.45 44.54
N VAL A 152 -10.49 -5.85 45.41
CA VAL A 152 -9.40 -4.94 45.01
C VAL A 152 -8.31 -5.68 44.24
N PHE A 153 -7.94 -6.91 44.62
CA PHE A 153 -6.97 -7.71 43.86
C PHE A 153 -7.53 -8.21 42.51
N ILE A 154 -8.80 -8.57 42.44
CA ILE A 154 -9.49 -8.91 41.18
C ILE A 154 -9.62 -7.65 40.31
N TRP A 155 -9.90 -6.49 40.91
CA TRP A 155 -9.93 -5.19 40.22
C TRP A 155 -8.53 -4.78 39.75
N GLN A 156 -7.48 -4.91 40.56
CA GLN A 156 -6.09 -4.62 40.17
C GLN A 156 -5.58 -5.61 39.10
N ARG A 157 -5.93 -6.89 39.18
CA ARG A 157 -5.63 -7.87 38.12
C ARG A 157 -6.37 -7.52 36.83
N ASN A 158 -7.60 -7.02 36.92
CA ASN A 158 -8.32 -6.48 35.77
C ASN A 158 -7.77 -5.14 35.28
N VAL A 159 -7.13 -4.32 36.12
CA VAL A 159 -6.47 -3.06 35.69
C VAL A 159 -5.09 -3.33 35.06
N VAL A 160 -4.38 -4.36 35.50
CA VAL A 160 -3.09 -4.80 34.92
C VAL A 160 -3.27 -5.61 33.63
N VAL A 161 -4.43 -6.25 33.44
CA VAL A 161 -4.77 -7.02 32.22
C VAL A 161 -5.84 -6.32 31.35
N GLY A 162 -6.39 -5.20 31.79
CA GLY A 162 -7.52 -4.53 31.14
C GLY A 162 -7.75 -3.12 31.69
N GLY A 163 -6.77 -2.23 31.52
CA GLY A 163 -6.92 -0.82 31.85
C GLY A 163 -8.17 -0.21 31.20
N PHE A 164 -8.95 0.50 32.02
CA PHE A 164 -10.05 1.35 31.58
C PHE A 164 -9.54 2.41 30.59
N PHE A 165 -9.73 2.14 29.31
CA PHE A 165 -9.67 3.14 28.24
C PHE A 165 -11.09 3.48 27.81
N LEU A 166 -11.76 4.35 28.56
CA LEU A 166 -12.87 5.13 28.01
C LEU A 166 -12.25 6.22 27.12
N PHE A 167 -12.37 6.04 25.80
CA PHE A 167 -11.91 6.93 24.71
C PHE A 167 -10.41 6.92 24.33
N GLY A 168 -9.71 5.81 24.50
CA GLY A 168 -8.49 5.52 23.76
C GLY A 168 -8.75 4.47 22.69
N ARG A 169 -8.63 4.80 21.39
CA ARG A 169 -8.54 3.78 20.34
C ARG A 169 -7.43 2.80 20.74
N THR A 170 -7.77 1.57 21.05
CA THR A 170 -6.77 0.50 21.20
C THR A 170 -5.99 0.43 19.91
N LEU A 171 -4.73 0.86 19.94
CA LEU A 171 -3.82 0.59 18.84
C LEU A 171 -3.79 -0.94 18.71
N PRO A 172 -4.10 -1.49 17.53
CA PRO A 172 -4.10 -2.94 17.39
C PRO A 172 -2.70 -3.44 17.75
N PRO A 173 -2.59 -4.57 18.49
CA PRO A 173 -1.30 -5.14 18.84
C PRO A 173 -0.46 -5.28 17.57
N ARG A 174 0.81 -4.84 17.63
CA ARG A 174 1.74 -4.97 16.49
C ARG A 174 1.69 -6.43 16.01
N PRO A 175 1.42 -6.71 14.73
CA PRO A 175 1.53 -8.06 14.21
C PRO A 175 3.01 -8.47 14.31
N ILE A 176 3.28 -9.32 15.31
CA ILE A 176 4.54 -10.04 15.47
C ILE A 176 4.74 -10.82 14.16
N PRO A 177 5.91 -10.71 13.49
CA PRO A 177 6.19 -11.54 12.32
C PRO A 177 5.95 -13.00 12.70
N LYS A 178 5.03 -13.67 11.99
CA LYS A 178 4.83 -15.11 12.19
C LYS A 178 6.06 -15.84 11.68
N LEU A 179 6.89 -16.31 12.61
CA LEU A 179 8.02 -17.18 12.28
C LEU A 179 7.46 -18.49 11.73
N ARG A 180 7.96 -18.89 10.55
CA ARG A 180 7.60 -20.17 9.94
C ARG A 180 8.55 -21.25 10.50
N PRO A 181 8.05 -22.44 10.82
CA PRO A 181 8.87 -23.50 11.40
C PRO A 181 9.85 -24.11 10.39
N VAL A 182 9.53 -24.04 9.10
CA VAL A 182 10.37 -24.55 8.01
C VAL A 182 10.82 -23.40 7.14
N VAL A 183 12.11 -23.39 6.80
CA VAL A 183 12.74 -22.38 5.97
C VAL A 183 13.46 -23.08 4.83
N PHE A 184 13.27 -22.60 3.61
CA PHE A 184 13.99 -23.02 2.42
C PHE A 184 14.68 -21.83 1.77
N ASN A 185 15.80 -22.07 1.10
CA ASN A 185 16.38 -21.12 0.16
C ASN A 185 15.96 -21.48 -1.26
N LEU A 186 15.86 -20.49 -2.13
CA LEU A 186 15.55 -20.72 -3.54
C LEU A 186 16.61 -21.60 -4.24
N THR A 187 17.86 -21.55 -3.79
CA THR A 187 18.96 -22.41 -4.24
C THR A 187 18.71 -23.88 -3.98
N ASP A 188 17.95 -24.23 -2.92
CA ASP A 188 17.61 -25.62 -2.58
C ASP A 188 16.73 -26.27 -3.65
N PHE A 189 16.09 -25.46 -4.50
CA PHE A 189 15.24 -25.88 -5.61
C PHE A 189 15.90 -25.68 -6.98
N GLY A 190 17.22 -25.47 -7.01
CA GLY A 190 18.01 -25.29 -8.22
C GLY A 190 17.98 -23.86 -8.79
N GLY A 191 17.59 -22.87 -7.98
CA GLY A 191 17.65 -21.47 -8.42
C GLY A 191 19.08 -20.96 -8.57
N VAL A 192 19.32 -20.13 -9.59
CA VAL A 192 20.60 -19.48 -9.90
C VAL A 192 20.40 -17.96 -9.99
N GLY A 193 21.11 -17.21 -9.13
CA GLY A 193 20.96 -15.76 -8.96
C GLY A 193 21.84 -14.91 -9.88
N ASP A 194 22.08 -15.32 -11.13
CA ASP A 194 22.97 -14.67 -12.11
C ASP A 194 22.29 -13.54 -12.92
N GLY A 195 20.96 -13.42 -12.84
CA GLY A 195 20.15 -12.47 -13.59
C GLY A 195 19.84 -12.88 -15.03
N VAL A 196 20.20 -14.09 -15.44
CA VAL A 196 20.03 -14.62 -16.80
C VAL A 196 19.27 -15.95 -16.78
N THR A 197 19.56 -16.82 -15.82
CA THR A 197 18.89 -18.11 -15.65
C THR A 197 17.43 -17.92 -15.28
N LEU A 198 16.53 -18.60 -16.00
CA LEU A 198 15.10 -18.56 -15.73
C LEU A 198 14.75 -19.44 -14.52
N ASN A 199 14.39 -18.81 -13.40
CA ASN A 199 14.17 -19.44 -12.11
C ASN A 199 12.71 -19.83 -11.84
N THR A 200 11.81 -19.74 -12.83
CA THR A 200 10.37 -19.98 -12.66
C THR A 200 10.08 -21.33 -12.00
N GLU A 201 10.70 -22.41 -12.50
CA GLU A 201 10.49 -23.74 -11.93
C GLU A 201 11.03 -23.87 -10.50
N ALA A 202 12.12 -23.17 -10.16
CA ALA A 202 12.66 -23.18 -8.81
C ALA A 202 11.67 -22.52 -7.83
N PHE A 203 11.05 -21.41 -8.22
CA PHE A 203 9.98 -20.78 -7.45
C PHE A 203 8.76 -21.71 -7.31
N GLU A 204 8.32 -22.34 -8.40
CA GLU A 204 7.16 -23.24 -8.38
C GLU A 204 7.39 -24.49 -7.51
N ARG A 205 8.58 -25.10 -7.59
CA ARG A 205 8.96 -26.23 -6.72
C ARG A 205 8.98 -25.81 -5.25
N ALA A 206 9.52 -24.63 -4.94
CA ALA A 206 9.56 -24.10 -3.59
C ALA A 206 8.14 -23.84 -3.03
N VAL A 207 7.27 -23.22 -3.83
CA VAL A 207 5.87 -22.98 -3.45
C VAL A 207 5.12 -24.30 -3.25
N SER A 208 5.33 -25.28 -4.12
CA SER A 208 4.74 -26.61 -4.00
C SER A 208 5.18 -27.30 -2.71
N ALA A 209 6.47 -27.23 -2.35
CA ALA A 209 6.97 -27.76 -1.09
C ALA A 209 6.33 -27.09 0.13
N ILE A 210 6.22 -25.75 0.13
CA ILE A 210 5.60 -24.98 1.21
C ILE A 210 4.10 -25.27 1.35
N SER A 211 3.39 -25.49 0.23
CA SER A 211 1.95 -25.76 0.24
C SER A 211 1.59 -27.01 1.06
N LYS A 212 2.50 -28.00 1.08
CA LYS A 212 2.36 -29.25 1.85
C LYS A 212 2.54 -29.04 3.36
N LEU A 213 3.05 -27.87 3.78
CA LEU A 213 3.33 -27.53 5.18
C LEU A 213 2.20 -26.74 5.86
N GLY A 214 1.08 -26.46 5.18
CA GLY A 214 0.00 -25.63 5.73
C GLY A 214 -0.50 -26.10 7.11
N LYS A 215 -0.71 -27.41 7.30
CA LYS A 215 -1.12 -28.00 8.59
C LYS A 215 -0.02 -27.96 9.67
N LYS A 216 1.23 -27.72 9.28
CA LYS A 216 2.41 -27.66 10.15
C LYS A 216 2.86 -26.21 10.44
N GLY A 217 2.03 -25.21 10.15
CA GLY A 217 2.35 -23.79 10.37
C GLY A 217 2.95 -23.06 9.17
N GLY A 218 3.11 -23.76 8.03
CA GLY A 218 3.59 -23.19 6.78
C GLY A 218 5.12 -23.18 6.65
N GLY A 219 5.61 -22.39 5.69
CA GLY A 219 7.03 -22.36 5.34
C GLY A 219 7.48 -20.99 4.82
N GLN A 220 8.76 -20.71 5.01
CA GLN A 220 9.42 -19.51 4.49
C GLN A 220 10.32 -19.87 3.31
N LEU A 221 10.23 -19.11 2.22
CA LEU A 221 11.14 -19.15 1.09
C LEU A 221 12.04 -17.91 1.14
N ASN A 222 13.33 -18.12 1.34
CA ASN A 222 14.35 -17.08 1.23
C ASN A 222 14.82 -16.98 -0.22
N VAL A 223 14.82 -15.76 -0.75
CA VAL A 223 15.50 -15.37 -1.97
C VAL A 223 16.81 -14.69 -1.55
N PRO A 224 17.97 -15.38 -1.65
CA PRO A 224 19.25 -14.85 -1.19
C PRO A 224 19.76 -13.71 -2.10
N PRO A 225 20.82 -12.99 -1.69
CA PRO A 225 21.46 -11.96 -2.52
C PRO A 225 21.76 -12.49 -3.93
N GLY A 226 21.50 -11.68 -4.95
CA GLY A 226 21.60 -12.09 -6.35
C GLY A 226 20.43 -11.60 -7.21
N ARG A 227 20.47 -11.91 -8.50
CA ARG A 227 19.48 -11.49 -9.49
C ARG A 227 18.72 -12.71 -9.99
N TRP A 228 17.41 -12.77 -9.76
CA TRP A 228 16.60 -13.97 -9.95
C TRP A 228 15.57 -13.71 -11.06
N LEU A 229 15.95 -13.95 -12.31
CA LEU A 229 15.05 -13.80 -13.45
C LEU A 229 13.95 -14.86 -13.39
N THR A 230 12.69 -14.46 -13.49
CA THR A 230 11.55 -15.38 -13.43
C THR A 230 10.39 -14.90 -14.29
N ALA A 231 9.67 -15.84 -14.87
CA ALA A 231 8.31 -15.61 -15.34
C ALA A 231 7.36 -15.50 -14.13
N PRO A 232 6.09 -15.10 -14.33
CA PRO A 232 5.09 -15.08 -13.27
C PRO A 232 4.96 -16.40 -12.50
N PHE A 233 4.83 -16.32 -11.18
CA PHE A 233 4.59 -17.48 -10.32
C PHE A 233 3.53 -17.19 -9.25
N ASN A 234 2.86 -18.26 -8.80
CA ASN A 234 1.81 -18.19 -7.79
C ASN A 234 2.36 -18.42 -6.39
N LEU A 235 1.80 -17.72 -5.40
CA LEU A 235 2.02 -17.96 -3.97
C LEU A 235 1.04 -19.04 -3.44
N THR A 236 1.31 -19.53 -2.23
CA THR A 236 0.42 -20.44 -1.51
C THR A 236 0.10 -19.93 -0.09
N SER A 237 -0.92 -20.51 0.55
CA SER A 237 -1.32 -20.15 1.92
C SER A 237 -0.24 -20.55 2.93
N HIS A 238 -0.16 -19.84 4.06
CA HIS A 238 0.84 -20.06 5.10
C HIS A 238 2.29 -19.92 4.62
N MET A 239 2.52 -19.11 3.58
CA MET A 239 3.85 -18.85 3.05
C MET A 239 4.42 -17.53 3.59
N THR A 240 5.74 -17.51 3.81
CA THR A 240 6.53 -16.28 3.88
C THR A 240 7.48 -16.23 2.69
N LEU A 241 7.34 -15.25 1.79
CA LEU A 241 8.37 -14.93 0.80
C LEU A 241 9.32 -13.89 1.42
N PHE A 242 10.56 -14.29 1.66
CA PHE A 242 11.60 -13.46 2.26
C PHE A 242 12.62 -13.02 1.20
N VAL A 243 12.65 -11.74 0.85
CA VAL A 243 13.58 -11.18 -0.14
C VAL A 243 14.76 -10.53 0.59
N ALA A 244 15.92 -11.18 0.56
CA ALA A 244 17.09 -10.72 1.29
C ALA A 244 17.59 -9.35 0.80
N GLN A 245 18.44 -8.71 1.60
CA GLN A 245 19.18 -7.54 1.15
C GLN A 245 19.99 -7.90 -0.10
N ASP A 246 20.07 -6.99 -1.06
CA ASP A 246 20.75 -7.17 -2.35
C ASP A 246 20.18 -8.30 -3.24
N ALA A 247 19.08 -8.92 -2.85
CA ALA A 247 18.31 -9.80 -3.70
C ALA A 247 17.38 -8.99 -4.62
N VAL A 248 17.37 -9.34 -5.91
CA VAL A 248 16.50 -8.72 -6.92
C VAL A 248 15.74 -9.83 -7.64
N ILE A 249 14.43 -9.95 -7.39
CA ILE A 249 13.54 -10.74 -8.24
C ILE A 249 13.28 -9.93 -9.51
N LEU A 250 13.64 -10.47 -10.66
CA LEU A 250 13.53 -9.80 -11.97
C LEU A 250 12.40 -10.44 -12.77
N GLY A 251 11.39 -9.65 -13.11
CA GLY A 251 10.31 -10.07 -14.00
C GLY A 251 10.79 -10.14 -15.43
N LEU A 252 10.58 -11.29 -16.06
CA LEU A 252 10.83 -11.47 -17.49
C LEU A 252 10.03 -10.45 -18.30
N ASP A 253 10.67 -9.75 -19.23
CA ASP A 253 10.07 -8.65 -20.01
C ASP A 253 9.46 -9.10 -21.35
N ASP A 254 9.33 -10.41 -21.55
CA ASP A 254 8.61 -11.03 -22.65
C ASP A 254 7.19 -11.46 -22.22
N GLU A 255 6.19 -10.75 -22.74
CA GLU A 255 4.76 -10.99 -22.48
C GLU A 255 4.27 -12.39 -22.85
N LYS A 256 4.98 -13.12 -23.72
CA LYS A 256 4.66 -14.52 -24.09
C LYS A 256 4.57 -15.42 -22.86
N TYR A 257 5.41 -15.18 -21.86
CA TYR A 257 5.50 -16.00 -20.66
C TYR A 257 4.52 -15.58 -19.56
N TRP A 258 3.76 -14.51 -19.80
CA TRP A 258 2.81 -14.00 -18.83
C TRP A 258 1.43 -14.59 -19.09
N PRO A 259 0.88 -15.38 -18.14
CA PRO A 259 -0.38 -16.09 -18.37
C PRO A 259 -1.51 -15.09 -18.56
N LEU A 260 -2.41 -15.38 -19.49
CA LEU A 260 -3.62 -14.59 -19.66
C LEU A 260 -4.65 -14.99 -18.60
N MET A 261 -5.21 -13.98 -17.96
CA MET A 261 -6.26 -14.09 -16.96
C MET A 261 -7.52 -13.41 -17.47
N PRO A 262 -8.71 -13.85 -17.02
CA PRO A 262 -9.93 -13.11 -17.32
C PRO A 262 -9.87 -11.68 -16.77
N PRO A 263 -10.68 -10.76 -17.34
CA PRO A 263 -10.91 -9.45 -16.75
C PRO A 263 -11.25 -9.55 -15.26
N LEU A 264 -10.97 -8.49 -14.50
CA LEU A 264 -11.42 -8.45 -13.11
C LEU A 264 -12.95 -8.43 -13.09
N PRO A 265 -13.62 -9.26 -12.28
CA PRO A 265 -15.09 -9.34 -12.27
C PRO A 265 -15.78 -7.99 -12.01
N SER A 266 -15.13 -7.09 -11.28
CA SER A 266 -15.65 -5.74 -10.99
C SER A 266 -15.27 -4.67 -12.01
N TYR A 267 -14.66 -5.05 -13.14
CA TYR A 267 -14.25 -4.14 -14.23
C TYR A 267 -14.85 -4.55 -15.58
N GLY A 268 -15.50 -5.71 -15.67
CA GLY A 268 -16.20 -6.16 -16.88
C GLY A 268 -15.27 -6.57 -18.01
N TYR A 269 -14.88 -5.61 -18.84
CA TYR A 269 -14.27 -5.85 -20.14
C TYR A 269 -12.74 -5.65 -20.18
N GLY A 270 -12.12 -5.16 -19.10
CA GLY A 270 -10.67 -4.87 -19.03
C GLY A 270 -10.39 -3.37 -18.86
N ARG A 271 -9.18 -3.01 -18.39
CA ARG A 271 -8.86 -1.60 -18.04
C ARG A 271 -8.20 -0.82 -19.17
N GLU A 272 -7.42 -1.49 -20.00
CA GLU A 272 -6.65 -0.88 -21.09
C GLU A 272 -7.06 -1.43 -22.46
N HIS A 273 -7.37 -2.72 -22.49
CA HIS A 273 -7.84 -3.43 -23.66
C HIS A 273 -9.06 -4.27 -23.31
N PRO A 274 -9.99 -4.41 -24.27
CA PRO A 274 -11.06 -5.38 -24.17
C PRO A 274 -10.52 -6.81 -24.06
N GLY A 275 -11.16 -7.64 -23.24
CA GLY A 275 -10.83 -9.05 -23.08
C GLY A 275 -9.81 -9.34 -21.97
N PRO A 276 -9.02 -10.43 -22.10
CA PRO A 276 -8.17 -10.88 -21.01
C PRO A 276 -7.04 -9.88 -20.69
N ARG A 277 -6.38 -10.13 -19.57
CA ARG A 277 -5.25 -9.36 -19.07
C ARG A 277 -4.07 -10.27 -18.82
N TYR A 278 -2.85 -9.76 -18.92
CA TYR A 278 -1.68 -10.48 -18.42
C TYR A 278 -1.78 -10.67 -16.89
N GLY A 279 -1.28 -11.79 -16.40
CA GLY A 279 -1.16 -12.11 -14.97
C GLY A 279 -0.20 -11.18 -14.25
N SER A 280 -0.01 -11.34 -12.95
CA SER A 280 0.99 -10.57 -12.19
C SER A 280 2.26 -11.36 -11.98
N LEU A 281 3.43 -10.70 -11.92
CA LEU A 281 4.71 -11.39 -11.67
C LEU A 281 4.66 -12.26 -10.42
N ILE A 282 4.16 -11.69 -9.31
CA ILE A 282 3.86 -12.44 -8.10
C ILE A 282 2.35 -12.44 -7.90
N HIS A 283 1.74 -13.62 -8.04
CA HIS A 283 0.29 -13.77 -8.03
C HIS A 283 -0.20 -14.62 -6.84
N GLY A 284 -1.45 -14.42 -6.41
CA GLY A 284 -2.10 -15.29 -5.43
C GLY A 284 -3.61 -15.10 -5.42
N GLN A 285 -4.35 -16.20 -5.27
CA GLN A 285 -5.82 -16.18 -5.21
C GLN A 285 -6.33 -17.10 -4.11
N ASN A 286 -7.37 -16.66 -3.38
CA ASN A 286 -8.02 -17.47 -2.33
C ASN A 286 -7.04 -17.96 -1.25
N LEU A 287 -6.05 -17.13 -0.92
CA LEU A 287 -4.98 -17.46 0.01
C LEU A 287 -5.26 -16.93 1.42
N LYS A 288 -4.68 -17.59 2.41
CA LYS A 288 -4.70 -17.16 3.81
C LYS A 288 -3.28 -17.12 4.36
N ASP A 289 -3.01 -16.13 5.21
CA ASP A 289 -1.79 -16.07 6.01
C ASP A 289 -0.53 -15.99 5.14
N ILE A 290 -0.41 -14.90 4.36
CA ILE A 290 0.70 -14.65 3.44
C ILE A 290 1.57 -13.54 4.00
N VAL A 291 2.89 -13.74 3.98
CA VAL A 291 3.86 -12.71 4.32
C VAL A 291 4.80 -12.52 3.13
N ILE A 292 4.93 -11.30 2.62
CA ILE A 292 6.01 -10.90 1.72
C ILE A 292 6.87 -9.91 2.49
N THR A 293 8.09 -10.28 2.84
CA THR A 293 8.97 -9.45 3.65
C THR A 293 10.42 -9.58 3.22
N GLY A 294 11.32 -8.79 3.81
CA GLY A 294 12.73 -8.90 3.50
C GLY A 294 13.59 -7.96 4.33
N HIS A 295 14.84 -7.83 3.91
CA HIS A 295 15.77 -6.80 4.36
C HIS A 295 15.92 -5.74 3.26
N ASN A 296 14.80 -5.17 2.82
CA ASN A 296 14.74 -4.22 1.72
C ASN A 296 15.20 -4.77 0.36
N GLY A 297 15.06 -6.08 0.13
CA GLY A 297 15.24 -6.69 -1.18
C GLY A 297 14.24 -6.16 -2.21
N THR A 298 14.58 -6.29 -3.49
CA THR A 298 13.84 -5.67 -4.60
C THR A 298 13.04 -6.68 -5.41
N ILE A 299 11.80 -6.34 -5.74
CA ILE A 299 10.99 -6.99 -6.78
C ILE A 299 10.89 -6.00 -7.94
N ASN A 300 11.53 -6.30 -9.06
CA ASN A 300 11.62 -5.43 -10.22
C ASN A 300 10.87 -6.06 -11.40
N GLY A 301 9.87 -5.35 -11.92
CA GLY A 301 9.03 -5.83 -13.02
C GLY A 301 9.56 -5.59 -14.43
N GLN A 302 10.69 -4.93 -14.59
CA GLN A 302 11.25 -4.53 -15.90
C GLN A 302 10.22 -3.80 -16.80
N GLY A 303 9.41 -2.92 -16.20
CA GLY A 303 8.25 -2.29 -16.81
C GLY A 303 8.54 -1.40 -18.02
N GLN A 304 9.78 -0.95 -18.25
CA GLN A 304 10.17 -0.08 -19.37
C GLN A 304 9.72 -0.65 -20.73
N THR A 305 9.97 -1.95 -20.96
CA THR A 305 9.57 -2.64 -22.19
C THR A 305 8.05 -2.64 -22.33
N TRP A 306 7.33 -2.97 -21.25
CA TRP A 306 5.87 -2.95 -21.20
C TRP A 306 5.27 -1.58 -21.51
N TRP A 307 5.81 -0.51 -20.91
CA TRP A 307 5.33 0.84 -21.15
C TRP A 307 5.61 1.31 -22.57
N LYS A 308 6.78 0.95 -23.13
CA LYS A 308 7.11 1.22 -24.53
C LYS A 308 6.12 0.54 -25.47
N LYS A 309 5.85 -0.76 -25.26
CA LYS A 309 4.87 -1.52 -26.05
C LYS A 309 3.45 -0.95 -25.91
N TYR A 310 3.03 -0.59 -24.69
CA TYR A 310 1.74 0.06 -24.43
C TYR A 310 1.60 1.38 -25.20
N ARG A 311 2.57 2.30 -25.09
CA ARG A 311 2.55 3.58 -25.82
C ARG A 311 2.53 3.40 -27.33
N GLN A 312 3.17 2.35 -27.83
CA GLN A 312 3.21 2.00 -29.25
C GLN A 312 1.97 1.21 -29.70
N LYS A 313 1.00 0.94 -28.81
CA LYS A 313 -0.18 0.12 -29.06
C LYS A 313 0.17 -1.29 -29.59
N ARG A 314 1.26 -1.87 -29.08
CA ARG A 314 1.79 -3.19 -29.47
C ARG A 314 1.38 -4.32 -28.52
N LEU A 315 0.58 -4.02 -27.50
CA LEU A 315 0.03 -5.02 -26.59
C LEU A 315 -1.40 -5.34 -27.01
N ASN A 316 -1.75 -6.63 -27.02
CA ASN A 316 -3.09 -7.09 -27.37
C ASN A 316 -4.04 -7.14 -26.16
N HIS A 317 -3.49 -7.10 -24.94
CA HIS A 317 -4.21 -7.34 -23.69
C HIS A 317 -3.82 -6.31 -22.62
N THR A 318 -4.69 -6.16 -21.62
CA THR A 318 -4.43 -5.26 -20.48
C THR A 318 -3.20 -5.74 -19.70
N ARG A 319 -2.29 -4.82 -19.35
CA ARG A 319 -1.05 -5.15 -18.65
C ARG A 319 -1.28 -5.72 -17.25
N GLY A 320 -0.36 -6.58 -16.84
CA GLY A 320 -0.38 -7.26 -15.55
C GLY A 320 0.23 -6.45 -14.41
N PRO A 321 -0.31 -6.49 -13.18
CA PRO A 321 0.33 -5.87 -12.02
C PRO A 321 1.69 -6.52 -11.68
N LEU A 322 2.54 -5.84 -10.90
CA LEU A 322 3.76 -6.46 -10.37
C LEU A 322 3.43 -7.50 -9.29
N VAL A 323 2.66 -7.11 -8.27
CA VAL A 323 2.17 -8.01 -7.21
C VAL A 323 0.65 -7.92 -7.12
N GLN A 324 -0.04 -9.06 -7.32
CA GLN A 324 -1.50 -9.13 -7.19
C GLN A 324 -1.92 -10.27 -6.27
N ILE A 325 -2.72 -9.94 -5.25
CA ILE A 325 -3.32 -10.91 -4.35
C ILE A 325 -4.83 -10.71 -4.39
N MET A 326 -5.59 -11.76 -4.69
CA MET A 326 -7.02 -11.71 -4.91
C MET A 326 -7.78 -12.58 -3.90
N TRP A 327 -8.93 -12.12 -3.42
CA TRP A 327 -9.85 -12.89 -2.55
C TRP A 327 -9.19 -13.56 -1.35
N SER A 328 -8.18 -12.90 -0.78
CA SER A 328 -7.31 -13.49 0.22
C SER A 328 -7.41 -12.76 1.55
N SER A 329 -6.88 -13.38 2.61
CA SER A 329 -6.92 -12.79 3.96
C SER A 329 -5.63 -12.98 4.74
N ASP A 330 -5.44 -12.14 5.75
CA ASP A 330 -4.28 -12.19 6.65
C ASP A 330 -2.96 -12.02 5.88
N ILE A 331 -2.80 -10.85 5.26
CA ILE A 331 -1.69 -10.55 4.36
C ILE A 331 -0.78 -9.52 5.01
N VAL A 332 0.53 -9.76 5.01
CA VAL A 332 1.54 -8.80 5.44
C VAL A 332 2.53 -8.58 4.31
N ILE A 333 2.73 -7.32 3.91
CA ILE A 333 3.75 -6.93 2.93
C ILE A 333 4.62 -5.88 3.61
N ALA A 334 5.90 -6.20 3.81
CA ALA A 334 6.77 -5.37 4.64
C ALA A 334 8.22 -5.31 4.18
N ASN A 335 8.94 -4.21 4.44
CA ASN A 335 10.41 -4.16 4.32
C ASN A 335 10.97 -4.64 2.97
N ILE A 336 10.36 -4.20 1.87
CA ILE A 336 10.76 -4.55 0.49
C ILE A 336 10.69 -3.31 -0.40
N THR A 337 11.41 -3.37 -1.52
CA THR A 337 11.31 -2.40 -2.61
C THR A 337 10.57 -3.01 -3.79
N LEU A 338 9.56 -2.31 -4.31
CA LEU A 338 8.86 -2.64 -5.54
C LEU A 338 9.31 -1.65 -6.61
N ARG A 339 9.77 -2.15 -7.76
CA ARG A 339 10.40 -1.31 -8.78
C ARG A 339 9.88 -1.63 -10.17
N ASP A 340 9.73 -0.59 -10.99
CA ASP A 340 9.50 -0.68 -12.44
C ASP A 340 8.38 -1.67 -12.80
N SER A 341 7.20 -1.49 -12.20
CA SER A 341 6.04 -2.33 -12.44
C SER A 341 5.52 -2.21 -13.88
N PRO A 342 5.15 -3.31 -14.58
CA PRO A 342 4.56 -3.25 -15.92
C PRO A 342 3.26 -2.41 -15.97
N PHE A 343 2.48 -2.47 -14.90
CA PHE A 343 1.20 -1.77 -14.72
C PHE A 343 1.05 -1.30 -13.26
N TRP A 344 0.00 -1.72 -12.57
CA TRP A 344 -0.20 -1.48 -11.15
C TRP A 344 0.84 -2.23 -10.31
N THR A 345 1.44 -1.55 -9.34
CA THR A 345 2.58 -2.08 -8.59
C THR A 345 2.14 -3.10 -7.55
N LEU A 346 1.26 -2.71 -6.65
CA LEU A 346 0.70 -3.58 -5.62
C LEU A 346 -0.82 -3.50 -5.70
N HIS A 347 -1.46 -4.63 -5.92
CA HIS A 347 -2.90 -4.71 -6.13
C HIS A 347 -3.55 -5.83 -5.30
N PRO A 348 -3.86 -5.56 -4.02
CA PRO A 348 -4.77 -6.40 -3.26
C PRO A 348 -6.20 -6.19 -3.76
N TYR A 349 -6.86 -7.24 -4.22
CA TYR A 349 -8.20 -7.22 -4.81
C TYR A 349 -9.18 -8.04 -3.95
N ASP A 350 -10.20 -7.38 -3.38
CA ASP A 350 -11.20 -7.99 -2.48
C ASP A 350 -10.57 -8.84 -1.37
N CYS A 351 -9.54 -8.27 -0.74
CA CYS A 351 -8.79 -8.93 0.31
C CYS A 351 -9.15 -8.37 1.70
N LYS A 352 -8.93 -9.17 2.75
CA LYS A 352 -9.25 -8.80 4.15
C LYS A 352 -8.01 -8.87 5.05
N ASN A 353 -7.96 -8.03 6.08
CA ASN A 353 -6.87 -8.01 7.06
C ASN A 353 -5.49 -7.96 6.39
N ILE A 354 -5.29 -6.96 5.54
CA ILE A 354 -3.99 -6.68 4.93
C ILE A 354 -3.22 -5.71 5.83
N THR A 355 -1.90 -5.85 5.89
CA THR A 355 -0.97 -4.86 6.43
C THR A 355 0.16 -4.62 5.44
N ILE A 356 0.37 -3.35 5.09
CA ILE A 356 1.52 -2.93 4.27
C ILE A 356 2.39 -2.04 5.17
N ARG A 357 3.71 -2.17 5.15
CA ARG A 357 4.58 -1.33 6.01
C ARG A 357 5.99 -1.27 5.50
N ASN A 358 6.67 -0.13 5.58
CA ASN A 358 8.08 -0.04 5.19
C ASN A 358 8.32 -0.57 3.76
N VAL A 359 7.45 -0.19 2.83
CA VAL A 359 7.56 -0.56 1.42
C VAL A 359 7.95 0.68 0.64
N THR A 360 8.97 0.53 -0.20
CA THR A 360 9.41 1.56 -1.15
C THR A 360 8.87 1.22 -2.53
N ILE A 361 8.23 2.18 -3.22
CA ILE A 361 7.71 1.99 -4.57
C ILE A 361 8.39 2.97 -5.52
N LEU A 362 9.13 2.43 -6.50
CA LEU A 362 9.93 3.19 -7.45
C LEU A 362 9.50 2.90 -8.90
N ALA A 363 9.51 3.95 -9.70
CA ALA A 363 9.42 3.92 -11.17
C ALA A 363 10.59 4.78 -11.71
N PRO A 364 10.90 4.76 -13.02
CA PRO A 364 12.06 5.45 -13.58
C PRO A 364 11.96 6.96 -13.36
N ASP A 365 13.13 7.60 -13.33
CA ASP A 365 13.35 9.05 -13.20
C ASP A 365 12.99 9.67 -11.84
N MET A 366 12.71 8.89 -10.79
CA MET A 366 12.48 9.42 -9.44
C MET A 366 13.01 8.50 -8.33
N LEU A 367 14.18 8.86 -7.78
CA LEU A 367 14.82 8.20 -6.63
C LEU A 367 14.68 9.06 -5.38
N ILE A 368 13.91 8.64 -4.36
CA ILE A 368 13.94 9.18 -2.98
C ILE A 368 13.53 8.08 -1.97
N GLU A 369 14.06 8.16 -0.74
CA GLU A 369 14.06 7.13 0.30
C GLU A 369 12.94 7.35 1.37
N ASP A 370 12.65 6.32 2.19
CA ASP A 370 11.70 6.27 3.33
C ASP A 370 10.18 6.23 3.04
N CYS A 371 9.57 5.03 3.02
CA CYS A 371 8.15 4.78 2.68
C CYS A 371 7.66 5.72 1.56
N TYR A 372 8.48 5.77 0.52
CA TYR A 372 8.35 6.70 -0.57
C TYR A 372 7.58 6.03 -1.69
N ILE A 373 6.55 6.74 -2.15
CA ILE A 373 5.83 6.35 -3.36
C ILE A 373 6.10 7.45 -4.37
N SER A 374 6.79 7.08 -5.46
CA SER A 374 6.86 7.89 -6.66
C SER A 374 6.31 7.13 -7.84
N THR A 375 5.22 7.65 -8.38
CA THR A 375 4.55 7.04 -9.52
C THR A 375 4.14 8.08 -10.55
N GLY A 376 4.02 7.61 -11.79
CA GLY A 376 3.41 8.31 -12.91
C GLY A 376 1.89 8.40 -12.86
N ASP A 377 1.22 7.94 -11.80
CA ASP A 377 -0.24 8.09 -11.59
C ASP A 377 -0.53 8.27 -10.10
N ASP A 378 -1.64 7.76 -9.60
CA ASP A 378 -2.04 7.84 -8.22
C ASP A 378 -1.08 7.01 -7.36
N ALA A 379 -0.41 7.67 -6.41
CA ALA A 379 0.50 6.98 -5.50
C ALA A 379 -0.26 5.96 -4.66
N ILE A 380 -1.41 6.34 -4.09
CA ILE A 380 -2.37 5.41 -3.48
C ILE A 380 -3.75 5.64 -4.09
N ALA A 381 -4.34 4.62 -4.72
CA ALA A 381 -5.71 4.67 -5.22
C ALA A 381 -6.63 3.67 -4.51
N ILE A 382 -7.72 4.16 -3.92
CA ILE A 382 -8.78 3.35 -3.33
C ILE A 382 -9.91 3.19 -4.37
N LYS A 383 -10.21 1.95 -4.74
CA LYS A 383 -11.19 1.59 -5.77
C LYS A 383 -12.16 0.53 -5.22
N SER A 384 -13.29 0.31 -5.88
CA SER A 384 -14.23 -0.76 -5.52
C SER A 384 -14.96 -1.38 -6.73
N GLY A 385 -14.63 -0.98 -7.95
CA GLY A 385 -15.19 -1.54 -9.18
C GLY A 385 -15.73 -0.45 -10.10
N TRP A 386 -16.03 -0.79 -11.34
CA TRP A 386 -16.35 0.14 -12.41
C TRP A 386 -17.78 -0.08 -12.91
N ASP A 387 -18.59 0.96 -12.78
CA ASP A 387 -19.98 1.07 -13.27
C ASP A 387 -20.84 -0.15 -12.91
N GLN A 388 -21.64 -0.65 -13.85
CA GLN A 388 -22.54 -1.79 -13.68
C GLN A 388 -21.83 -3.04 -13.16
N TYR A 389 -20.56 -3.25 -13.53
CA TYR A 389 -19.76 -4.38 -13.05
C TYR A 389 -19.35 -4.20 -11.58
N GLY A 390 -19.00 -2.99 -11.18
CA GLY A 390 -18.70 -2.69 -9.79
C GLY A 390 -19.95 -2.73 -8.90
N ILE A 391 -21.08 -2.24 -9.42
CA ILE A 391 -22.39 -2.31 -8.76
C ILE A 391 -22.80 -3.78 -8.57
N ALA A 392 -22.79 -4.58 -9.63
CA ALA A 392 -23.14 -6.00 -9.59
C ALA A 392 -22.18 -6.80 -8.68
N TYR A 393 -20.89 -6.47 -8.70
CA TYR A 393 -19.92 -7.10 -7.81
C TYR A 393 -20.20 -6.77 -6.34
N GLY A 394 -20.67 -5.55 -6.02
CA GLY A 394 -21.25 -5.22 -4.71
C GLY A 394 -20.30 -5.30 -3.52
N ARG A 395 -18.98 -5.13 -3.74
CA ARG A 395 -17.96 -5.19 -2.68
C ARG A 395 -17.31 -3.83 -2.45
N PRO A 396 -17.64 -3.13 -1.35
CA PRO A 396 -17.04 -1.84 -1.04
C PRO A 396 -15.59 -1.98 -0.58
N SER A 397 -14.82 -0.91 -0.79
CA SER A 397 -13.54 -0.70 -0.11
C SER A 397 -13.80 0.06 1.19
N MET A 398 -13.59 -0.58 2.34
CA MET A 398 -13.93 0.04 3.62
C MET A 398 -12.94 -0.22 4.77
N ASN A 399 -13.02 0.64 5.79
CA ASN A 399 -12.19 0.57 7.00
C ASN A 399 -10.70 0.60 6.65
N ILE A 400 -10.29 1.72 6.03
CA ILE A 400 -8.95 1.92 5.49
C ILE A 400 -8.24 3.00 6.31
N MET A 401 -7.03 2.71 6.77
CA MET A 401 -6.15 3.67 7.43
C MET A 401 -4.86 3.84 6.64
N ILE A 402 -4.60 5.06 6.16
CA ILE A 402 -3.39 5.48 5.45
C ILE A 402 -2.69 6.49 6.35
N ARG A 403 -1.44 6.22 6.76
CA ARG A 403 -0.75 7.14 7.66
C ARG A 403 0.76 7.09 7.63
N ASN A 404 1.38 8.18 8.07
CA ASN A 404 2.82 8.33 8.27
C ASN A 404 3.59 8.11 6.96
N LEU A 405 3.24 8.87 5.92
CA LEU A 405 3.81 8.73 4.57
C LEU A 405 4.39 10.04 4.05
N VAL A 406 5.42 9.90 3.23
CA VAL A 406 5.94 10.96 2.36
C VAL A 406 5.63 10.54 0.92
N VAL A 407 4.84 11.35 0.22
CA VAL A 407 4.30 10.98 -1.09
C VAL A 407 4.67 12.02 -2.15
N ARG A 408 5.10 11.53 -3.32
CA ARG A 408 5.29 12.35 -4.52
C ARG A 408 4.58 11.71 -5.72
N SER A 409 3.66 12.44 -6.35
CA SER A 409 3.03 12.03 -7.62
C SER A 409 3.03 13.21 -8.57
N VAL A 410 3.92 13.18 -9.55
CA VAL A 410 4.15 14.31 -10.47
C VAL A 410 3.12 14.42 -11.59
N VAL A 411 2.44 13.32 -11.92
CA VAL A 411 1.44 13.27 -12.99
C VAL A 411 0.01 13.39 -12.43
N SER A 412 -0.30 12.70 -11.32
CA SER A 412 -1.69 12.50 -10.90
C SER A 412 -2.02 13.03 -9.51
N ALA A 413 -1.97 12.19 -8.46
CA ALA A 413 -2.33 12.54 -7.08
C ALA A 413 -1.60 11.67 -6.06
N GLY A 414 -1.36 12.22 -4.86
CA GLY A 414 -0.80 11.46 -3.74
C GLY A 414 -1.75 10.37 -3.23
N VAL A 415 -2.93 10.76 -2.75
CA VAL A 415 -3.98 9.81 -2.34
C VAL A 415 -5.25 10.10 -3.13
N SER A 416 -5.79 9.08 -3.78
CA SER A 416 -6.91 9.18 -4.72
C SER A 416 -8.00 8.17 -4.37
N ILE A 417 -9.25 8.60 -4.39
CA ILE A 417 -10.43 7.71 -4.30
C ILE A 417 -11.12 7.73 -5.67
N GLY A 418 -11.36 6.55 -6.22
CA GLY A 418 -11.99 6.38 -7.54
C GLY A 418 -11.00 6.41 -8.73
N SER A 419 -11.47 6.62 -9.95
CA SER A 419 -12.88 6.82 -10.31
C SER A 419 -13.72 5.55 -10.23
N GLU A 420 -13.10 4.37 -10.25
CA GLU A 420 -13.74 3.07 -10.19
C GLU A 420 -14.17 2.77 -8.73
N MET A 421 -15.23 3.44 -8.26
CA MET A 421 -15.74 3.40 -6.87
C MET A 421 -17.15 2.80 -6.73
N SER A 422 -17.62 2.10 -7.76
CA SER A 422 -19.02 1.69 -7.93
C SER A 422 -19.53 0.69 -6.89
N GLY A 423 -18.64 -0.12 -6.31
CA GLY A 423 -18.98 -0.98 -5.17
C GLY A 423 -19.13 -0.23 -3.83
N GLY A 424 -18.82 1.06 -3.81
CA GLY A 424 -18.80 1.92 -2.62
C GLY A 424 -17.41 2.05 -1.98
N VAL A 425 -17.15 3.20 -1.35
CA VAL A 425 -15.95 3.47 -0.55
C VAL A 425 -16.38 4.17 0.74
N SER A 426 -15.98 3.63 1.90
CA SER A 426 -16.33 4.25 3.18
C SER A 426 -15.35 4.01 4.31
N ASN A 427 -15.45 4.84 5.35
CA ASN A 427 -14.65 4.73 6.57
C ASN A 427 -13.15 4.71 6.25
N VAL A 428 -12.69 5.76 5.55
CA VAL A 428 -11.28 5.94 5.18
C VAL A 428 -10.69 7.06 6.03
N THR A 429 -9.57 6.79 6.69
CA THR A 429 -8.75 7.80 7.38
C THR A 429 -7.41 7.92 6.70
N VAL A 430 -7.06 9.15 6.29
CA VAL A 430 -5.76 9.54 5.77
C VAL A 430 -5.17 10.52 6.76
N GLU A 431 -4.11 10.13 7.48
CA GLU A 431 -3.53 10.97 8.53
C GLU A 431 -2.00 11.06 8.50
N ASN A 432 -1.45 12.19 8.95
CA ASN A 432 0.01 12.38 9.08
C ASN A 432 0.75 12.09 7.76
N ILE A 433 0.37 12.78 6.68
CA ILE A 433 1.06 12.64 5.39
C ILE A 433 1.68 13.95 4.95
N LEU A 434 2.89 13.87 4.41
CA LEU A 434 3.54 14.93 3.66
C LEU A 434 3.39 14.62 2.18
N VAL A 435 2.70 15.48 1.44
CA VAL A 435 2.65 15.40 -0.02
C VAL A 435 3.44 16.55 -0.60
N TRP A 436 4.49 16.21 -1.35
CA TRP A 436 5.44 17.21 -1.81
C TRP A 436 5.70 17.10 -3.31
N GLY A 437 6.00 18.22 -3.96
CA GLY A 437 6.36 18.27 -5.39
C GLY A 437 5.36 17.59 -6.33
N SER A 438 4.08 17.58 -5.96
CA SER A 438 3.06 16.72 -6.57
C SER A 438 2.04 17.50 -7.39
N ARG A 439 1.42 16.83 -8.36
CA ARG A 439 0.36 17.42 -9.18
C ARG A 439 -0.89 17.70 -8.35
N ARG A 440 -1.30 16.74 -7.53
CA ARG A 440 -2.42 16.85 -6.60
C ARG A 440 -2.06 16.19 -5.28
N ALA A 441 -2.46 16.74 -4.14
CA ALA A 441 -2.20 16.05 -2.87
C ALA A 441 -3.23 14.94 -2.62
N VAL A 442 -4.50 15.32 -2.45
CA VAL A 442 -5.59 14.37 -2.23
C VAL A 442 -6.71 14.59 -3.24
N ARG A 443 -7.32 13.49 -3.70
CA ARG A 443 -8.28 13.50 -4.80
C ARG A 443 -9.45 12.54 -4.58
N ILE A 444 -10.64 12.95 -4.99
CA ILE A 444 -11.81 12.08 -5.20
C ILE A 444 -12.32 12.29 -6.63
N LYS A 445 -12.53 11.21 -7.37
CA LYS A 445 -13.06 11.21 -8.74
C LYS A 445 -14.29 10.34 -8.83
N THR A 446 -15.31 10.81 -9.52
CA THR A 446 -16.46 10.00 -9.93
C THR A 446 -17.13 10.61 -11.16
N ALA A 447 -18.20 9.98 -11.65
CA ALA A 447 -19.05 10.43 -12.75
C ALA A 447 -20.47 9.88 -12.61
N PRO A 448 -21.46 10.44 -13.32
CA PRO A 448 -22.70 9.73 -13.63
C PRO A 448 -22.39 8.34 -14.19
N GLY A 449 -23.22 7.33 -13.94
CA GLY A 449 -22.89 5.94 -14.30
C GLY A 449 -22.18 5.12 -13.23
N ARG A 450 -21.45 5.78 -12.32
CA ARG A 450 -20.67 5.06 -11.30
C ARG A 450 -21.55 4.40 -10.25
N GLY A 451 -22.70 4.97 -9.92
CA GLY A 451 -23.51 4.56 -8.76
C GLY A 451 -22.72 4.55 -7.45
N GLY A 452 -23.16 3.74 -6.48
CA GLY A 452 -22.44 3.56 -5.22
C GLY A 452 -22.29 4.83 -4.39
N TYR A 453 -21.22 4.91 -3.60
CA TYR A 453 -20.98 6.04 -2.68
C TYR A 453 -19.51 6.25 -2.33
N VAL A 454 -19.13 7.49 -2.00
CA VAL A 454 -17.94 7.82 -1.22
C VAL A 454 -18.39 8.55 0.04
N ARG A 455 -18.22 7.94 1.22
CA ARG A 455 -18.67 8.54 2.50
C ARG A 455 -17.80 8.24 3.71
N HIS A 456 -17.88 9.08 4.74
CA HIS A 456 -17.09 8.96 5.96
C HIS A 456 -15.59 8.93 5.67
N ILE A 457 -15.12 9.98 4.97
CA ILE A 457 -13.71 10.15 4.63
C ILE A 457 -13.11 11.21 5.55
N THR A 458 -12.03 10.85 6.22
CA THR A 458 -11.31 11.73 7.15
C THR A 458 -9.90 11.96 6.65
N TYR A 459 -9.58 13.21 6.36
CA TYR A 459 -8.23 13.69 6.09
C TYR A 459 -7.76 14.51 7.30
N ARG A 460 -6.69 14.09 7.98
CA ARG A 460 -6.21 14.75 9.19
C ARG A 460 -4.71 14.96 9.18
N ASN A 461 -4.22 16.12 9.61
CA ASN A 461 -2.77 16.38 9.70
C ASN A 461 -2.06 16.13 8.37
N LEU A 462 -2.48 16.87 7.34
CA LEU A 462 -1.86 16.82 6.02
C LEU A 462 -0.90 18.01 5.86
N THR A 463 0.29 17.75 5.33
CA THR A 463 1.24 18.79 4.94
C THR A 463 1.42 18.80 3.43
N PHE A 464 1.19 19.95 2.79
CA PHE A 464 1.41 20.15 1.35
C PHE A 464 2.64 21.02 1.11
N ASP A 465 3.60 20.53 0.32
CA ASP A 465 4.80 21.28 -0.02
C ASP A 465 5.01 21.35 -1.53
N ASN A 466 4.95 22.54 -2.12
CA ASN A 466 5.09 22.74 -3.56
C ASN A 466 4.16 21.85 -4.41
N VAL A 467 2.86 21.83 -4.04
CA VAL A 467 1.82 21.04 -4.71
C VAL A 467 1.02 21.91 -5.69
N ARG A 468 0.74 21.42 -6.91
CA ARG A 468 -0.03 22.21 -7.88
C ARG A 468 -1.50 22.38 -7.47
N VAL A 469 -2.16 21.34 -6.96
CA VAL A 469 -3.51 21.45 -6.37
C VAL A 469 -3.60 20.64 -5.07
N GLY A 470 -3.96 21.26 -3.94
CA GLY A 470 -4.00 20.55 -2.65
C GLY A 470 -5.11 19.49 -2.63
N ILE A 471 -6.36 19.94 -2.54
CA ILE A 471 -7.55 19.09 -2.43
C ILE A 471 -8.35 19.16 -3.73
N VAL A 472 -8.68 18.01 -4.31
CA VAL A 472 -9.49 17.91 -5.54
C VAL A 472 -10.66 16.97 -5.38
N ILE A 473 -11.86 17.42 -5.71
CA ILE A 473 -13.03 16.54 -5.90
C ILE A 473 -13.66 16.89 -7.25
N LYS A 474 -13.89 15.86 -8.08
CA LYS A 474 -14.47 15.98 -9.42
C LYS A 474 -15.54 14.91 -9.63
N THR A 475 -16.69 15.32 -10.13
CA THR A 475 -17.84 14.45 -10.46
C THR A 475 -18.08 14.31 -11.96
N ASP A 476 -17.10 14.72 -12.79
CA ASP A 476 -17.15 14.75 -14.26
C ASP A 476 -16.12 13.79 -14.91
N TYR A 477 -15.74 12.71 -14.22
CA TYR A 477 -14.72 11.75 -14.68
C TYR A 477 -15.32 10.65 -15.57
N ASN A 478 -15.83 11.07 -16.74
CA ASN A 478 -16.70 10.30 -17.65
C ASN A 478 -15.96 9.24 -18.49
N GLU A 479 -15.10 8.43 -17.87
CA GLU A 479 -14.46 7.25 -18.48
C GLU A 479 -15.31 6.01 -18.14
N HIS A 480 -15.84 5.29 -19.12
CA HIS A 480 -16.71 4.11 -18.89
C HIS A 480 -16.10 2.86 -19.54
N PRO A 481 -16.38 1.64 -19.02
CA PRO A 481 -15.82 0.41 -19.59
C PRO A 481 -16.37 0.11 -20.99
N ASP A 482 -17.62 0.48 -21.21
CA ASP A 482 -18.41 0.31 -22.43
C ASP A 482 -19.64 1.25 -22.38
N ASP A 483 -20.49 1.19 -23.40
CA ASP A 483 -21.72 1.99 -23.51
C ASP A 483 -22.92 1.41 -22.76
N GLY A 484 -22.76 0.27 -22.06
CA GLY A 484 -23.83 -0.44 -21.35
C GLY A 484 -24.05 0.02 -19.90
N TYR A 485 -23.34 1.07 -19.46
CA TYR A 485 -23.55 1.66 -18.14
C TYR A 485 -24.87 2.45 -18.09
N ASP A 486 -25.48 2.53 -16.90
CA ASP A 486 -26.68 3.33 -16.67
C ASP A 486 -26.30 4.77 -16.29
N PRO A 487 -26.48 5.80 -17.14
CA PRO A 487 -26.10 7.18 -16.81
C PRO A 487 -26.84 7.75 -15.60
N SER A 488 -28.01 7.21 -15.27
CA SER A 488 -28.81 7.60 -14.10
C SER A 488 -28.32 6.99 -12.79
N ALA A 489 -27.35 6.06 -12.84
CA ALA A 489 -26.68 5.54 -11.66
C ALA A 489 -25.73 6.60 -11.07
N LEU A 490 -26.28 7.50 -10.26
CA LEU A 490 -25.54 8.61 -9.66
C LEU A 490 -24.86 8.21 -8.34
N PRO A 491 -23.56 8.51 -8.15
CA PRO A 491 -22.83 8.24 -6.91
C PRO A 491 -23.23 9.22 -5.78
N VAL A 492 -23.26 8.73 -4.54
CA VAL A 492 -23.45 9.59 -3.35
C VAL A 492 -22.11 10.05 -2.78
N LEU A 493 -21.85 11.36 -2.74
CA LEU A 493 -20.65 11.96 -2.13
C LEU A 493 -21.03 12.76 -0.88
N LYS A 494 -20.69 12.24 0.31
CA LYS A 494 -21.00 12.94 1.56
C LYS A 494 -20.05 12.63 2.71
N ASP A 495 -20.09 13.43 3.77
CA ASP A 495 -19.39 13.17 5.03
C ASP A 495 -17.86 13.10 4.83
N ILE A 496 -17.29 14.17 4.29
CA ILE A 496 -15.86 14.30 3.96
C ILE A 496 -15.27 15.41 4.84
N SER A 497 -14.26 15.09 5.63
CA SER A 497 -13.65 16.04 6.57
C SER A 497 -12.16 16.25 6.30
N PHE A 498 -11.73 17.49 6.43
CA PHE A 498 -10.34 17.94 6.36
C PHE A 498 -10.03 18.69 7.66
N THR A 499 -9.16 18.13 8.50
CA THR A 499 -8.79 18.69 9.80
C THR A 499 -7.28 18.87 9.89
N THR A 500 -6.79 20.06 10.25
CA THR A 500 -5.33 20.30 10.37
C THR A 500 -4.64 20.09 9.02
N VAL A 501 -4.88 20.98 8.07
CA VAL A 501 -4.24 20.95 6.74
C VAL A 501 -3.31 22.14 6.60
N HIS A 502 -2.00 21.88 6.54
CA HIS A 502 -0.99 22.91 6.43
C HIS A 502 -0.25 22.80 5.10
N GLY A 503 0.32 23.90 4.62
CA GLY A 503 1.21 23.81 3.47
C GLY A 503 1.78 25.13 2.99
N GLN A 504 2.68 25.03 2.02
CA GLN A 504 3.35 26.17 1.38
C GLN A 504 3.58 25.89 -0.11
N GLY A 505 3.74 26.95 -0.90
CA GLY A 505 3.99 26.83 -2.33
C GLY A 505 2.87 26.10 -3.08
N VAL A 506 1.61 26.18 -2.62
CA VAL A 506 0.48 25.52 -3.28
C VAL A 506 -0.18 26.46 -4.28
N ARG A 507 -0.39 26.01 -5.53
CA ARG A 507 -0.99 26.88 -6.57
C ARG A 507 -2.52 27.01 -6.45
N VAL A 508 -3.22 25.92 -6.14
CA VAL A 508 -4.68 25.92 -5.86
C VAL A 508 -4.94 25.05 -4.63
N PRO A 509 -5.16 25.63 -3.43
CA PRO A 509 -5.35 24.83 -2.23
C PRO A 509 -6.56 23.90 -2.28
N VAL A 510 -7.70 24.37 -2.79
CA VAL A 510 -8.93 23.57 -2.84
C VAL A 510 -9.67 23.77 -4.16
N ARG A 511 -10.08 22.65 -4.76
CA ARG A 511 -10.96 22.59 -5.92
C ARG A 511 -11.97 21.46 -5.78
N ILE A 512 -13.21 21.78 -5.41
CA ILE A 512 -14.30 20.82 -5.25
C ILE A 512 -15.40 21.19 -6.22
N HIS A 513 -15.52 20.43 -7.30
CA HIS A 513 -16.56 20.61 -8.31
C HIS A 513 -17.48 19.38 -8.30
N GLY A 514 -18.65 19.54 -7.69
CA GLY A 514 -19.80 18.66 -7.89
C GLY A 514 -20.63 19.07 -9.10
N SER A 515 -21.77 18.41 -9.27
CA SER A 515 -22.82 18.78 -10.22
C SER A 515 -24.17 18.87 -9.50
N GLU A 516 -25.20 19.36 -10.19
CA GLU A 516 -26.56 19.38 -9.65
C GLU A 516 -27.06 17.98 -9.27
N GLU A 517 -26.74 17.01 -10.13
CA GLU A 517 -27.04 15.59 -9.95
C GLU A 517 -26.17 14.92 -8.89
N ILE A 518 -24.90 15.32 -8.79
CA ILE A 518 -23.90 14.75 -7.86
C ILE A 518 -23.31 15.86 -6.99
N PRO A 519 -24.10 16.43 -6.05
CA PRO A 519 -23.61 17.43 -5.13
C PRO A 519 -22.70 16.79 -4.08
N VAL A 520 -21.67 17.53 -3.66
CA VAL A 520 -20.78 17.10 -2.57
C VAL A 520 -21.33 17.64 -1.25
N ARG A 521 -21.84 16.77 -0.39
CA ARG A 521 -22.58 17.16 0.81
C ARG A 521 -21.78 16.95 2.10
N ASN A 522 -22.11 17.71 3.14
CA ASN A 522 -21.49 17.62 4.47
C ASN A 522 -19.94 17.59 4.42
N VAL A 523 -19.35 18.51 3.66
CA VAL A 523 -17.90 18.72 3.67
C VAL A 523 -17.53 19.57 4.88
N THR A 524 -16.55 19.15 5.68
CA THR A 524 -16.08 19.93 6.84
C THR A 524 -14.61 20.29 6.67
N PHE A 525 -14.30 21.57 6.81
CA PHE A 525 -12.93 22.06 6.96
C PHE A 525 -12.73 22.58 8.38
N ARG A 526 -11.63 22.17 9.03
CA ARG A 526 -11.21 22.66 10.34
C ARG A 526 -9.71 22.87 10.34
N ASP A 527 -9.26 24.03 10.82
CA ASP A 527 -7.84 24.38 10.99
C ASP A 527 -7.00 24.12 9.72
N MET A 528 -7.16 24.97 8.72
CA MET A 528 -6.44 24.86 7.45
C MET A 528 -5.65 26.14 7.19
N SER A 529 -4.36 26.01 6.90
CA SER A 529 -3.52 27.14 6.52
C SER A 529 -2.55 26.72 5.42
N VAL A 530 -2.82 27.15 4.18
CA VAL A 530 -2.04 26.77 3.01
C VAL A 530 -1.50 28.01 2.30
N GLY A 531 -0.19 28.21 2.39
CA GLY A 531 0.57 29.24 1.69
C GLY A 531 0.62 29.01 0.18
N LEU A 532 0.55 30.11 -0.58
CA LEU A 532 0.43 30.10 -2.03
C LEU A 532 1.77 30.37 -2.72
N THR A 533 2.01 29.79 -3.90
CA THR A 533 3.19 30.13 -4.73
C THR A 533 3.12 31.55 -5.30
N TYR A 534 1.92 32.03 -5.65
CA TYR A 534 1.66 33.41 -6.10
C TYR A 534 0.17 33.74 -5.94
N LYS A 535 -0.17 35.01 -5.75
CA LYS A 535 -1.57 35.46 -5.60
C LYS A 535 -2.30 35.31 -6.93
N LYS A 536 -3.25 34.37 -7.01
CA LYS A 536 -4.15 34.19 -8.15
C LYS A 536 -5.59 34.54 -7.77
N LYS A 537 -6.39 34.97 -8.74
CA LYS A 537 -7.86 34.94 -8.60
C LYS A 537 -8.31 33.47 -8.52
N HIS A 538 -9.30 33.16 -7.66
CA HIS A 538 -9.90 31.82 -7.48
C HIS A 538 -8.98 30.71 -6.92
N ILE A 539 -8.56 30.85 -5.66
CA ILE A 539 -7.67 29.91 -4.94
C ILE A 539 -8.42 28.79 -4.17
N PHE A 540 -9.63 29.09 -3.72
CA PHE A 540 -10.56 28.12 -3.13
C PHE A 540 -11.78 28.05 -4.04
N GLN A 541 -11.93 26.93 -4.76
CA GLN A 541 -12.91 26.78 -5.84
C GLN A 541 -13.96 25.75 -5.43
N CYS A 542 -15.23 26.14 -5.43
CA CYS A 542 -16.35 25.27 -5.09
C CYS A 542 -17.48 25.42 -6.09
N ALA A 543 -18.08 24.31 -6.51
CA ALA A 543 -19.32 24.27 -7.28
C ALA A 543 -20.15 23.07 -6.79
N PHE A 544 -21.43 23.28 -6.50
CA PHE A 544 -22.33 22.23 -5.96
C PHE A 544 -21.77 21.54 -4.69
N VAL A 545 -21.28 22.36 -3.76
CA VAL A 545 -20.70 21.89 -2.49
C VAL A 545 -21.48 22.49 -1.34
N GLN A 546 -21.88 21.63 -0.40
CA GLN A 546 -22.54 21.99 0.84
C GLN A 546 -21.70 21.48 2.01
N GLY A 547 -21.53 22.31 3.02
CA GLY A 547 -20.68 21.99 4.14
C GLY A 547 -20.41 23.16 5.04
N ARG A 548 -19.39 23.00 5.89
CA ARG A 548 -19.04 23.95 6.91
C ARG A 548 -17.54 24.12 7.06
N VAL A 549 -17.20 25.29 7.55
CA VAL A 549 -15.86 25.69 7.96
C VAL A 549 -15.90 25.99 9.46
N ILE A 550 -14.94 25.46 10.20
CA ILE A 550 -14.83 25.65 11.65
C ILE A 550 -13.44 26.23 11.95
N GLY A 551 -13.40 27.35 12.66
CA GLY A 551 -12.15 28.00 13.07
C GLY A 551 -11.43 28.71 11.92
N THR A 552 -10.11 28.80 12.01
CA THR A 552 -9.29 29.59 11.09
C THR A 552 -8.95 28.81 9.82
N ILE A 553 -9.36 29.36 8.66
CA ILE A 553 -9.07 28.80 7.33
C ILE A 553 -8.36 29.85 6.47
N PHE A 554 -7.19 29.49 5.96
CA PHE A 554 -6.45 30.23 4.94
C PHE A 554 -6.06 29.31 3.78
N PRO A 555 -6.32 29.70 2.52
CA PRO A 555 -6.98 30.93 2.08
C PRO A 555 -8.49 30.97 2.37
N ALA A 556 -9.12 32.14 2.22
CA ALA A 556 -10.53 32.34 2.49
C ALA A 556 -11.41 31.28 1.77
N PRO A 557 -12.33 30.61 2.49
CA PRO A 557 -13.17 29.55 1.93
C PRO A 557 -14.30 30.12 1.06
N CYS A 558 -14.85 29.27 0.19
CA CYS A 558 -15.99 29.61 -0.65
C CYS A 558 -17.23 30.03 0.17
N GLU A 559 -18.09 30.86 -0.42
CA GLU A 559 -19.29 31.40 0.24
C GLU A 559 -20.45 30.41 0.38
N ASN A 560 -20.36 29.28 -0.33
CA ASN A 560 -21.30 28.16 -0.26
C ASN A 560 -21.01 27.20 0.92
N LEU A 561 -20.13 27.59 1.85
CA LEU A 561 -19.86 26.86 3.10
C LEU A 561 -20.30 27.72 4.29
N ASP A 562 -21.05 27.12 5.21
CA ASP A 562 -21.43 27.77 6.47
C ASP A 562 -20.17 28.01 7.32
N ARG A 563 -20.08 29.17 7.98
CA ARG A 563 -18.91 29.53 8.79
C ARG A 563 -19.24 29.45 10.26
N TYR A 564 -18.46 28.69 10.99
CA TYR A 564 -18.54 28.52 12.44
C TYR A 564 -17.28 29.05 13.11
N ASN A 565 -17.43 29.64 14.30
CA ASN A 565 -16.29 30.03 15.13
C ASN A 565 -15.62 28.79 15.78
N GLU A 566 -14.55 29.02 16.54
CA GLU A 566 -13.79 27.96 17.22
C GLU A 566 -14.63 27.18 18.25
N HIS A 567 -15.65 27.82 18.82
CA HIS A 567 -16.62 27.21 19.75
C HIS A 567 -17.74 26.43 19.04
N GLY A 568 -17.72 26.37 17.71
CA GLY A 568 -18.73 25.66 16.92
C GLY A 568 -20.08 26.38 16.82
N GLN A 569 -20.13 27.68 17.10
CA GLN A 569 -21.32 28.51 16.89
C GLN A 569 -21.32 29.06 15.47
N LEU A 570 -22.49 29.08 14.84
CA LEU A 570 -22.65 29.59 13.48
C LEU A 570 -22.47 31.11 13.45
N VAL A 571 -21.54 31.59 12.64
CA VAL A 571 -21.20 33.02 12.47
C VAL A 571 -21.80 33.57 11.19
N LYS A 572 -21.82 32.77 10.12
CA LYS A 572 -22.35 33.20 8.81
C LYS A 572 -22.97 32.00 8.09
N HIS A 573 -24.24 32.12 7.73
CA HIS A 573 -24.88 31.20 6.80
C HIS A 573 -24.27 31.35 5.40
N SER A 574 -24.20 30.23 4.69
CA SER A 574 -23.87 30.23 3.27
C SER A 574 -24.84 31.10 2.46
N ALA A 575 -24.32 31.84 1.47
CA ALA A 575 -25.09 32.86 0.75
C ALA A 575 -26.00 32.31 -0.39
N SER A 576 -26.09 30.98 -0.60
CA SER A 576 -26.87 30.28 -1.66
C SER A 576 -26.46 30.58 -3.12
N GLN A 577 -26.57 29.73 -4.15
CA GLN A 577 -26.46 28.27 -4.35
C GLN A 577 -25.88 28.08 -5.77
N ASN A 578 -25.00 27.09 -5.97
CA ASN A 578 -24.84 26.36 -7.24
C ASN A 578 -24.63 27.16 -8.54
N LYS A 579 -23.71 28.13 -8.58
CA LYS A 579 -23.29 28.72 -9.86
C LYS A 579 -22.02 28.03 -10.37
N ARG A 580 -22.10 27.46 -11.58
CA ARG A 580 -20.91 27.20 -12.41
C ARG A 580 -20.20 28.54 -12.56
N ASN A 581 -18.94 28.66 -12.16
CA ASN A 581 -18.15 29.84 -12.50
C ASN A 581 -18.18 29.97 -14.04
N LYS A 582 -18.94 30.93 -14.58
CA LYS A 582 -18.93 31.28 -16.00
C LYS A 582 -17.49 31.73 -16.32
N GLY A 583 -16.72 30.85 -16.97
CA GLY A 583 -15.32 31.11 -17.28
C GLY A 583 -14.56 29.97 -17.98
N GLU A 584 -15.06 28.74 -17.99
CA GLU A 584 -14.40 27.60 -18.66
C GLU A 584 -15.36 26.77 -19.53
N SER A 585 -16.17 27.41 -20.38
CA SER A 585 -16.82 26.75 -21.50
C SER A 585 -16.22 27.27 -22.81
N GLY A 586 -15.02 26.79 -23.11
CA GLY A 586 -14.30 27.13 -24.32
C GLY A 586 -12.97 26.42 -24.35
N LEU A 587 -12.99 25.10 -24.64
CA LEU A 587 -12.05 24.45 -25.55
C LEU A 587 -12.40 22.95 -25.70
N GLY A 588 -12.91 22.58 -26.87
CA GLY A 588 -12.63 21.30 -27.51
C GLY A 588 -13.57 20.13 -27.22
N LYS A 589 -14.72 20.09 -27.90
CA LYS A 589 -15.08 18.87 -28.64
C LYS A 589 -14.15 18.80 -29.86
N VAL A 590 -13.14 17.94 -29.81
CA VAL A 590 -12.58 17.14 -30.93
C VAL A 590 -11.98 15.89 -30.28
#